data_AF-A0A6D2JEH6-F1
#
_entry.id   AF-A0A6D2JEH6-F1
#
_cell.length_a   1.000
_cell.length_b   1.000
_cell.length_c   1.000
_cell.angle_alpha   90.00
_cell.angle_beta   90.00
_cell.angle_gamma   90.00
#
_symmetry.space_group_name_H-M   'P 1'
#
loop_
_entity.id
_entity.type
_entity.pdbx_description
1 polymer ?
#
loop_
_entity_poly.entity_id
_entity_poly.type
_entity_poly.pdbx_seq_one_letter_code
_entity_poly.pdbx_strand_id
1 'polypeptide(L)'
;MKKQYWYAGFFFDEGDDSESLHQRMLEDVVNWTWKLGRSANLVVLSNISEDVELVYLMKSMKSRGHNVVFPRKSRDDSDSLGLSQTGIREWICPNLLDESLEELYFAWTTGQVVEEE
;
A
#
# COMPACT_ATOMS: atom_id res chain seq x y z
N MET A 1 9.20 -2.45 -16.17
CA MET A 1 8.08 -1.80 -15.46
C MET A 1 8.11 -0.27 -15.38
N LYS A 2 9.26 0.42 -15.27
CA LYS A 2 9.29 1.87 -14.95
C LYS A 2 8.49 2.81 -15.86
N LYS A 3 8.47 2.57 -17.18
CA LYS A 3 7.82 3.51 -18.13
C LYS A 3 6.30 3.56 -17.97
N GLN A 4 5.62 2.44 -17.74
CA GLN A 4 4.15 2.40 -17.66
C GLN A 4 3.63 3.09 -16.40
N TYR A 5 4.26 2.84 -15.25
CA TYR A 5 3.94 3.53 -14.00
C TYR A 5 4.22 5.03 -14.09
N TRP A 6 5.35 5.42 -14.69
CA TRP A 6 5.65 6.82 -14.96
C TRP A 6 4.60 7.49 -15.85
N TYR A 7 4.15 6.82 -16.92
CA TYR A 7 3.08 7.34 -17.78
C TYR A 7 1.73 7.42 -17.08
N ALA A 8 1.48 6.56 -16.10
CA ALA A 8 0.31 6.62 -15.23
C ALA A 8 0.46 7.62 -14.07
N GLY A 9 1.59 8.34 -13.99
CA GLY A 9 1.84 9.36 -12.98
C GLY A 9 2.29 8.83 -11.62
N PHE A 10 2.68 7.56 -11.54
CA PHE A 10 3.29 6.98 -10.35
C PHE A 10 4.77 7.32 -10.29
N PHE A 11 5.21 7.68 -9.09
CA PHE A 11 6.62 7.84 -8.77
C PHE A 11 7.15 6.53 -8.22
N PHE A 12 8.35 6.15 -8.68
CA PHE A 12 9.05 4.96 -8.22
C PHE A 12 10.34 5.42 -7.55
N ASP A 13 10.53 5.01 -6.30
CA ASP A 13 11.79 5.23 -5.60
C ASP A 13 12.64 3.95 -5.67
N GLU A 14 13.91 4.12 -6.01
CA GLU A 14 14.88 3.04 -6.04
C GLU A 14 15.83 3.23 -4.87
N GLY A 15 15.69 2.36 -3.89
CA GLY A 15 16.61 2.23 -2.78
C GLY A 15 17.28 0.87 -2.85
N ASP A 16 18.56 0.82 -2.48
CA ASP A 16 19.30 -0.44 -2.38
C ASP A 16 18.83 -1.31 -1.20
N ASP A 17 17.98 -0.76 -0.32
CA ASP A 17 17.54 -1.38 0.93
C ASP A 17 16.04 -1.15 1.19
N SER A 18 15.32 -2.23 1.53
CA SER A 18 13.88 -2.25 1.72
C SER A 18 13.43 -1.48 2.97
N GLU A 19 14.22 -1.50 4.04
CA GLU A 19 13.95 -0.73 5.26
C GLU A 19 14.03 0.78 4.95
N SER A 20 15.05 1.21 4.19
CA SER A 20 15.18 2.60 3.76
C SER A 20 14.03 3.09 2.85
N LEU A 21 13.48 2.20 2.01
CA LEU A 21 12.33 2.48 1.16
C LEU A 21 11.04 2.56 1.97
N HIS A 22 10.88 1.64 2.93
CA HIS A 22 9.76 1.64 3.86
C HIS A 22 9.70 2.94 4.66
N GLN A 23 10.82 3.34 5.27
CA GLN A 23 10.92 4.58 6.04
C GLN A 23 10.60 5.82 5.19
N ARG A 24 11.13 5.89 3.96
CA ARG A 24 10.83 6.98 3.02
C ARG A 24 9.36 7.05 2.66
N MET A 25 8.71 5.92 2.42
CA MET A 25 7.26 5.86 2.18
C MET A 25 6.48 6.45 3.37
N LEU A 26 6.83 6.08 4.61
CA LEU A 26 6.17 6.63 5.79
C LEU A 26 6.35 8.15 5.89
N GLU A 27 7.57 8.63 5.69
CA GLU A 27 7.89 10.07 5.72
C GLU A 27 7.17 10.84 4.62
N ASP A 28 7.09 10.30 3.41
CA ASP A 28 6.40 10.91 2.28
C ASP A 28 4.92 11.09 2.56
N VAL A 29 4.24 10.09 3.14
CA VAL A 29 2.83 10.21 3.53
C VAL A 29 2.63 11.32 4.56
N VAL A 30 3.49 11.38 5.58
CA VAL A 30 3.42 12.42 6.62
C VAL A 30 3.67 13.81 6.03
N ASN A 31 4.72 13.95 5.22
CA ASN A 31 5.11 15.23 4.63
C ASN A 31 4.07 15.73 3.62
N TRP A 32 3.54 14.84 2.80
CA TRP A 32 2.53 15.17 1.80
C TRP A 32 1.22 15.61 2.46
N THR A 33 0.73 14.85 3.44
CA THR A 33 -0.51 15.21 4.16
C THR A 33 -0.37 16.52 4.94
N TRP A 34 0.80 16.77 5.54
CA TRP A 34 1.09 18.03 6.23
C TRP A 34 1.05 19.23 5.27
N LYS A 35 1.73 19.12 4.13
CA LYS A 35 1.76 20.18 3.11
C LYS A 35 0.39 20.44 2.48
N LEU A 36 -0.46 19.42 2.39
CA LEU A 36 -1.78 19.54 1.79
C LEU A 36 -2.72 20.45 2.61
N GLY A 37 -2.58 20.50 3.94
CA GLY A 37 -3.35 21.38 4.82
C GLY A 37 -4.86 21.10 4.88
N ARG A 38 -5.32 19.97 4.33
CA ARG A 38 -6.72 19.53 4.32
C ARG A 38 -6.80 18.00 4.36
N SER A 39 -7.98 17.47 4.64
CA SER A 39 -8.25 16.03 4.58
C SER A 39 -7.92 15.44 3.21
N ALA A 40 -7.42 14.21 3.22
CA ALA A 40 -7.00 13.46 2.04
C ALA A 40 -7.63 12.08 2.06
N ASN A 41 -7.71 11.43 0.88
CA ASN A 41 -8.00 10.01 0.78
C ASN A 41 -6.66 9.28 0.58
N LEU A 42 -6.32 8.40 1.50
CA LEU A 42 -5.12 7.58 1.48
C LEU A 42 -5.53 6.14 1.20
N VAL A 43 -4.91 5.55 0.17
CA VAL A 43 -5.02 4.14 -0.16
C VAL A 43 -3.64 3.54 0.05
N VAL A 44 -3.52 2.62 1.01
CA VAL A 44 -2.25 2.02 1.40
C VAL A 44 -2.21 0.61 0.88
N LEU A 45 -1.36 0.32 -0.09
CA LEU A 45 -1.24 -1.01 -0.70
C LEU A 45 -0.01 -1.72 -0.13
N SER A 46 -0.20 -2.53 0.89
CA SER A 46 0.88 -3.28 1.55
C SER A 46 0.33 -4.56 2.20
N ASN A 47 1.21 -5.51 2.49
CA ASN A 47 0.89 -6.63 3.38
C ASN A 47 0.96 -6.17 4.84
N ILE A 48 -0.11 -5.54 5.31
CA ILE A 48 -0.15 -4.78 6.56
C ILE A 48 -0.08 -5.68 7.81
N SER A 49 -0.32 -6.99 7.69
CA SER A 49 -0.32 -7.92 8.85
C SER A 49 0.99 -7.96 9.61
N GLU A 50 2.10 -7.56 8.98
CA GLU A 50 3.44 -7.61 9.57
C GLU A 50 4.01 -6.21 9.90
N ASP A 51 3.29 -5.14 9.55
CA ASP A 51 3.82 -3.78 9.52
C ASP A 51 3.16 -2.87 10.57
N VAL A 52 3.71 -2.92 11.78
CA VAL A 52 3.22 -2.16 12.94
C VAL A 52 3.34 -0.66 12.73
N GLU A 53 4.39 -0.20 12.05
CA GLU A 53 4.64 1.22 11.80
C GLU A 53 3.61 1.79 10.83
N LEU A 54 3.29 1.05 9.76
CA LEU A 54 2.23 1.40 8.83
C LEU A 54 0.86 1.41 9.48
N VAL A 55 0.56 0.45 10.35
CA VAL A 55 -0.68 0.44 11.16
C VAL A 55 -0.77 1.70 12.03
N TYR A 56 0.32 2.07 12.69
CA TYR A 56 0.37 3.29 13.49
C TYR A 56 0.18 4.56 12.65
N LEU A 57 0.83 4.62 11.48
CA LEU A 57 0.68 5.71 10.52
C LEU A 57 -0.79 5.85 10.09
N MET A 58 -1.44 4.75 9.69
CA MET A 58 -2.83 4.77 9.25
C MET A 58 -3.78 5.24 10.36
N LYS A 59 -3.60 4.76 11.59
CA LYS A 59 -4.38 5.22 12.76
C LYS A 59 -4.16 6.72 13.02
N SER A 60 -2.93 7.19 12.89
CA SER A 60 -2.58 8.61 13.02
C SER A 60 -3.17 9.48 11.92
N MET A 61 -3.18 9.00 10.67
CA MET A 61 -3.81 9.72 9.56
C MET A 61 -5.32 9.79 9.74
N LYS A 62 -5.94 8.69 10.20
CA LYS A 62 -7.37 8.67 10.48
C LYS A 62 -7.76 9.65 11.58
N SER A 63 -7.00 9.71 12.68
CA SER A 63 -7.28 10.63 13.80
C SER A 63 -7.12 12.10 13.42
N ARG A 64 -6.24 12.40 12.45
CA ARG A 64 -6.07 13.74 11.86
C ARG A 64 -7.18 14.12 10.86
N GLY A 65 -8.17 13.25 10.64
CA GLY A 65 -9.31 13.51 9.77
C GLY A 65 -9.07 13.18 8.30
N HIS A 66 -8.06 12.37 7.97
CA HIS A 66 -7.91 11.79 6.65
C HIS A 66 -8.79 10.53 6.50
N ASN A 67 -9.24 10.26 5.28
CA ASN A 67 -9.89 9.00 4.95
C ASN A 67 -8.80 7.99 4.59
N VAL A 68 -8.77 6.87 5.28
CA VAL A 68 -7.75 5.83 5.06
C VAL A 68 -8.46 4.54 4.64
N VAL A 69 -7.94 3.92 3.59
CA VAL A 69 -8.39 2.65 3.02
C VAL A 69 -7.20 1.72 2.87
N PHE A 70 -7.39 0.45 3.21
CA PHE A 70 -6.38 -0.58 2.99
C PHE A 70 -6.97 -1.84 2.32
N PRO A 71 -6.19 -2.56 1.51
CA PRO A 71 -6.62 -3.78 0.87
C PRO A 71 -6.57 -4.96 1.83
N ARG A 72 -7.51 -5.89 1.67
CA ARG A 72 -7.47 -7.24 2.27
C ARG A 72 -7.70 -8.28 1.19
N LYS A 73 -7.09 -9.45 1.35
CA LYS A 73 -7.27 -10.57 0.44
C LYS A 73 -8.67 -11.18 0.58
N SER A 74 -9.10 -11.41 1.83
CA SER A 74 -10.43 -11.94 2.14
C SER A 74 -11.10 -11.20 3.31
N ARG A 75 -12.43 -11.32 3.41
CA ARG A 75 -13.19 -10.93 4.61
C ARG A 75 -12.91 -11.82 5.81
N ASP A 76 -12.45 -13.05 5.55
CA ASP A 76 -12.18 -14.05 6.58
C ASP A 76 -10.80 -13.86 7.21
N ASP A 77 -9.99 -12.93 6.69
CA ASP A 77 -8.76 -12.50 7.32
C ASP A 77 -9.13 -11.80 8.64
N SER A 78 -8.86 -12.46 9.76
CA SER A 78 -9.08 -11.91 11.11
C SER A 78 -8.48 -10.51 11.22
N ASP A 79 -9.25 -9.52 11.70
CA ASP A 79 -8.74 -8.17 12.03
C ASP A 79 -7.84 -8.20 13.27
N SER A 80 -6.69 -8.86 13.13
CA SER A 80 -5.67 -8.96 14.17
C SER A 80 -5.08 -7.60 14.54
N LEU A 81 -5.20 -6.60 13.65
CA LEU A 81 -4.61 -5.27 13.80
C LEU A 81 -5.57 -4.26 14.45
N GLY A 82 -6.82 -4.67 14.66
CA GLY A 82 -7.88 -3.84 15.25
C GLY A 82 -8.17 -2.58 14.42
N LEU A 83 -8.00 -2.64 13.09
CA LEU A 83 -8.22 -1.50 12.21
C LEU A 83 -9.72 -1.23 11.99
N SER A 84 -10.56 -2.27 12.01
CA SER A 84 -12.01 -2.16 11.80
C SER A 84 -12.68 -1.22 12.82
N GLN A 85 -12.18 -1.20 14.06
CA GLN A 85 -12.71 -0.37 15.16
C GLN A 85 -12.29 1.10 15.07
N THR A 86 -11.31 1.42 14.22
CA THR A 86 -10.76 2.79 14.11
C THR A 86 -11.48 3.65 13.06
N GLY A 87 -12.47 3.08 12.36
CA GLY A 87 -13.16 3.74 11.25
C GLY A 87 -12.31 3.88 9.98
N ILE A 88 -11.16 3.19 9.93
CA ILE A 88 -10.41 2.93 8.69
C ILE A 88 -11.22 1.93 7.86
N ARG A 89 -11.33 2.16 6.56
CA ARG A 89 -12.13 1.31 5.68
C ARG A 89 -11.27 0.22 5.05
N GLU A 90 -11.89 -0.94 4.88
CA GLU A 90 -11.29 -2.08 4.20
C GLU A 90 -11.77 -2.12 2.75
N TRP A 91 -10.86 -2.47 1.83
CA TRP A 91 -11.18 -2.77 0.44
C TRP A 91 -10.79 -4.21 0.14
N ILE A 92 -11.74 -5.05 -0.27
CA ILE A 92 -11.44 -6.43 -0.62
C ILE A 92 -10.80 -6.42 -2.02
N CYS A 93 -9.53 -6.79 -2.07
CA CYS A 93 -8.73 -6.79 -3.28
C CYS A 93 -7.98 -8.14 -3.38
N PRO A 94 -8.66 -9.20 -3.84
CA PRO A 94 -8.14 -10.57 -3.78
C PRO A 94 -6.87 -10.76 -4.61
N ASN A 95 -6.72 -10.02 -5.71
CA ASN A 95 -5.61 -10.22 -6.65
C ASN A 95 -4.41 -9.29 -6.39
N LEU A 96 -4.50 -8.36 -5.43
CA LEU A 96 -3.45 -7.35 -5.22
C LEU A 96 -2.33 -7.81 -4.30
N LEU A 97 -2.56 -8.89 -3.55
CA LEU A 97 -1.64 -9.44 -2.55
C LEU A 97 -1.22 -10.89 -2.87
N ASP A 98 -1.67 -11.43 -4.00
CA ASP A 98 -1.50 -12.85 -4.36
C ASP A 98 -0.25 -13.14 -5.18
N GLU A 99 0.28 -12.12 -5.84
CA GLU A 99 1.60 -12.17 -6.44
C GLU A 99 2.50 -11.29 -5.59
N SER A 100 3.66 -11.82 -5.19
CA SER A 100 4.72 -10.91 -4.75
C SER A 100 4.88 -9.87 -5.87
N LEU A 101 4.96 -8.58 -5.55
CA LEU A 101 5.28 -7.57 -6.57
C LEU A 101 6.56 -7.93 -7.34
N GLU A 102 7.40 -8.78 -6.76
CA GLU A 102 8.54 -9.47 -7.38
C GLU A 102 8.17 -10.51 -8.44
N GLU A 103 7.17 -11.38 -8.23
CA GLU A 103 6.66 -12.33 -9.23
C GLU A 103 5.97 -11.62 -10.40
N LEU A 104 5.17 -10.59 -10.13
CA LEU A 104 4.62 -9.69 -11.18
C LEU A 104 5.74 -9.06 -11.99
N TYR A 105 6.80 -8.59 -11.31
CA TYR A 105 7.99 -8.04 -11.96
C TYR A 105 8.73 -9.12 -12.78
N PHE A 106 8.83 -10.35 -12.29
CA PHE A 106 9.55 -11.45 -12.92
C PHE A 106 8.81 -12.01 -14.13
N ALA A 107 7.52 -12.32 -14.03
CA ALA A 107 6.69 -12.81 -15.12
C ALA A 107 6.62 -11.80 -16.28
N TRP A 108 6.53 -10.50 -15.96
CA TRP A 108 6.46 -9.44 -16.97
C TRP A 108 7.81 -9.09 -17.61
N THR A 109 8.92 -9.31 -16.92
CA THR A 109 10.28 -9.10 -17.47
C THR A 109 10.79 -10.29 -18.25
N THR A 110 10.29 -11.49 -17.96
CA THR A 110 10.66 -12.74 -18.66
C THR A 110 9.68 -13.13 -19.78
N GLY A 111 8.54 -12.43 -19.91
CA GLY A 111 7.57 -12.66 -20.99
C GLY A 111 6.75 -13.94 -20.82
N GLN A 112 6.75 -14.55 -19.63
CA GLN A 112 5.85 -15.65 -19.31
C GLN A 112 4.48 -15.05 -18.92
N VAL A 113 3.67 -14.75 -19.93
CA VAL A 113 2.23 -14.59 -19.74
C VAL A 113 1.70 -16.01 -19.46
N VAL A 114 1.19 -16.24 -18.26
CA VAL A 114 0.37 -17.42 -17.98
C VAL A 114 -0.91 -17.23 -18.79
N GLU A 115 -1.05 -17.98 -19.88
CA GLU A 115 -2.34 -18.12 -20.56
C GLU A 115 -3.29 -18.83 -19.59
N GLU A 116 -4.31 -18.11 -19.12
CA GLU A 116 -5.47 -18.74 -18.47
C GLU A 116 -6.29 -19.47 -19.55
N GLU A 117 -6.39 -20.80 -19.45
CA GLU A 117 -7.37 -21.64 -20.15
C GLU A 117 -8.75 -21.59 -19.48
#